data_AF-A0A1I6VLT3-F1
#
_entry.id   AF-A0A1I6VLT3-F1
#
_cell.length_a   1.000
_cell.length_b   1.000
_cell.length_c   1.000
_cell.angle_alpha   90.00
_cell.angle_beta   90.00
_cell.angle_gamma   90.00
#
_symmetry.space_group_name_H-M   'P 1'
#
loop_
_entity.id
_entity.type
_entity.pdbx_description
1 polymer ?
#
loop_
_entity_poly.entity_id
_entity_poly.type
_entity_poly.pdbx_seq_one_letter_code
_entity_poly.pdbx_strand_id
1 'polypeptide(L)'
;MSTGFNGFGAAYFDGDRPIGKEVSLHIANNNLQIGFDNGTTLFWPLEDIRTLEDNADKQSFTLRLITDPLARLLVTDQMLLGYLPNATRRSPPKGRGKLALWAAGAVAAVALQVTVLVPLLADRLAVFIPPDGERALGEATFEQIRDALGDTGLAPLAICENPAGTKALAQITAALNAGDGAPEGLSVAVLDHDMINAFALPGGFVVIFKGLIDHAETPDEVAVVLAHEIGHVVSRDPTRHALRSAGSIGILGLLFGDFAGGAAVLFLTERLISATYSQQAETNADAFGYARLEAANVSPAALGTMFERLRDEHGEGNELLGHFLSHPSLSDRIENARSAADETRNYAPILDDAGWKALQSICD
;
A
#
# COMPACT_ATOMS: atom_id res chain seq x y z
N MET A 1 16.67 -6.54 -58.22
CA MET A 1 15.97 -7.26 -59.31
C MET A 1 14.67 -6.54 -59.56
N SER A 2 14.36 -6.24 -60.82
CA SER A 2 13.09 -5.64 -61.25
C SER A 2 12.22 -6.77 -61.79
N THR A 3 11.00 -6.89 -61.28
CA THR A 3 10.04 -7.92 -61.69
C THR A 3 8.75 -7.22 -62.06
N GLY A 4 8.40 -7.28 -63.34
CA GLY A 4 7.15 -6.71 -63.85
C GLY A 4 6.04 -7.74 -63.83
N PHE A 5 4.86 -7.31 -63.40
CA PHE A 5 3.63 -8.07 -63.48
C PHE A 5 2.74 -7.37 -64.50
N ASN A 6 2.37 -8.09 -65.55
CA ASN A 6 1.39 -7.67 -66.53
C ASN A 6 0.06 -7.51 -65.80
N GLY A 7 -0.34 -6.26 -65.51
CA GLY A 7 -1.43 -5.83 -64.61
C GLY A 7 -2.85 -6.34 -64.91
N PHE A 8 -3.00 -7.38 -65.72
CA PHE A 8 -4.26 -8.08 -65.92
C PHE A 8 -4.74 -8.66 -64.60
N GLY A 9 -5.88 -8.14 -64.11
CA GLY A 9 -6.53 -8.60 -62.88
C GLY A 9 -6.08 -7.87 -61.60
N ALA A 10 -5.44 -6.70 -61.71
CA ALA A 10 -5.19 -5.82 -60.57
C ALA A 10 -6.08 -4.57 -60.60
N ALA A 11 -6.79 -4.32 -59.49
CA ALA A 11 -7.65 -3.15 -59.34
C ALA A 11 -7.33 -2.39 -58.05
N TYR A 12 -7.06 -1.09 -58.17
CA TYR A 12 -6.80 -0.18 -57.07
C TYR A 12 -8.08 0.57 -56.67
N PHE A 13 -8.35 0.61 -55.37
CA PHE A 13 -9.42 1.39 -54.76
C PHE A 13 -8.78 2.39 -53.80
N ASP A 14 -9.11 3.67 -53.95
CA ASP A 14 -8.58 4.77 -53.13
C ASP A 14 -9.23 4.85 -51.74
N GLY A 15 -10.37 4.19 -51.54
CA GLY A 15 -11.11 4.20 -50.27
C GLY A 15 -12.05 5.40 -50.11
N ASP A 16 -11.99 6.37 -51.03
CA ASP A 16 -12.92 7.50 -51.10
C ASP A 16 -14.13 7.19 -51.98
N ARG A 17 -13.92 6.39 -53.04
CA ARG A 17 -14.97 5.99 -53.98
C ARG A 17 -14.96 4.48 -54.20
N PRO A 18 -16.14 3.85 -54.37
CA PRO A 18 -16.24 2.40 -54.63
C PRO A 18 -15.99 2.07 -56.12
N ILE A 19 -15.04 2.74 -56.76
CA ILE A 19 -14.71 2.55 -58.18
C ILE A 19 -13.27 2.05 -58.28
N GLY A 20 -13.10 0.80 -58.70
CA GLY A 20 -11.79 0.22 -58.95
C GLY A 20 -11.16 0.79 -60.21
N LYS A 21 -9.91 1.19 -60.14
CA LYS A 21 -9.09 1.61 -61.29
C LYS A 21 -8.16 0.46 -61.65
N GLU A 22 -8.15 0.07 -62.92
CA GLU A 22 -7.19 -0.92 -63.40
C GLU A 22 -5.77 -0.34 -63.29
N VAL A 23 -4.83 -1.17 -62.83
CA VAL A 23 -3.47 -0.72 -62.54
C VAL A 23 -2.43 -1.75 -62.97
N SER A 24 -1.29 -1.25 -63.41
CA SER A 24 -0.09 -2.06 -63.65
C SER A 24 0.76 -2.17 -62.37
N LEU A 25 1.34 -3.35 -62.14
CA LEU A 25 2.13 -3.62 -60.94
C LEU A 25 3.58 -3.92 -61.31
N HIS A 26 4.52 -3.22 -60.67
CA HIS A 26 5.94 -3.40 -60.91
C HIS A 26 6.73 -3.34 -59.62
N ILE A 27 7.56 -4.34 -59.33
CA ILE A 27 8.43 -4.31 -58.15
C ILE A 27 9.81 -3.78 -58.55
N ALA A 28 10.19 -2.64 -57.98
CA ALA A 28 11.54 -2.10 -58.10
C ALA A 28 11.88 -1.22 -56.89
N ASN A 29 13.18 -1.15 -56.55
CA ASN A 29 13.71 -0.29 -55.48
C ASN A 29 12.97 -0.45 -54.14
N ASN A 30 12.69 -1.70 -53.73
CA ASN A 30 11.96 -2.04 -52.50
C ASN A 30 10.53 -1.49 -52.41
N ASN A 31 9.92 -1.16 -53.54
CA ASN A 31 8.55 -0.67 -53.64
C ASN A 31 7.75 -1.50 -54.66
N LEU A 32 6.47 -1.69 -54.38
CA LEU A 32 5.45 -2.03 -55.35
C LEU A 32 4.98 -0.73 -56.01
N GLN A 33 5.33 -0.56 -57.27
CA GLN A 33 4.89 0.54 -58.11
C GLN A 33 3.54 0.19 -58.74
N ILE A 34 2.56 1.04 -58.51
CA ILE A 34 1.18 0.90 -58.99
C ILE A 34 0.96 1.98 -60.05
N GLY A 35 1.05 1.62 -61.32
CA GLY A 35 0.92 2.53 -62.45
C GLY A 35 -0.53 2.63 -62.94
N PHE A 36 -1.02 3.84 -63.13
CA PHE A 36 -2.35 4.16 -63.67
C PHE A 36 -2.26 4.57 -65.14
N ASP A 37 -3.35 4.41 -65.89
CA ASP A 37 -3.41 4.76 -67.33
C ASP A 37 -3.15 6.25 -67.61
N ASN A 38 -3.37 7.11 -66.62
CA ASN A 38 -3.09 8.54 -66.72
C ASN A 38 -1.60 8.89 -66.56
N GLY A 39 -0.71 7.89 -66.44
CA GLY A 39 0.73 8.05 -66.25
C GLY A 39 1.16 8.32 -64.82
N THR A 40 0.24 8.34 -63.85
CA THR A 40 0.57 8.47 -62.42
C THR A 40 1.06 7.13 -61.89
N THR A 41 2.04 7.14 -61.00
CA THR A 41 2.52 5.94 -60.32
C THR A 41 2.51 6.15 -58.81
N LEU A 42 1.85 5.25 -58.08
CA LEU A 42 1.95 5.19 -56.62
C LEU A 42 3.03 4.20 -56.21
N PHE A 43 3.65 4.44 -55.06
CA PHE A 43 4.72 3.61 -54.53
C PHE A 43 4.32 3.08 -53.16
N TRP A 44 4.18 1.77 -53.04
CA TRP A 44 3.92 1.09 -51.78
C TRP A 44 5.19 0.37 -51.30
N PRO A 45 5.80 0.75 -50.17
CA PRO A 45 6.94 0.04 -49.62
C PRO A 45 6.59 -1.43 -49.35
N LEU A 46 7.40 -2.37 -49.85
CA LEU A 46 7.09 -3.81 -49.75
C LEU A 46 6.93 -4.28 -48.29
N GLU A 47 7.64 -3.64 -47.37
CA GLU A 47 7.60 -3.95 -45.94
C GLU A 47 6.30 -3.53 -45.23
N ASP A 48 5.54 -2.60 -45.82
CA ASP A 48 4.31 -2.03 -45.27
C ASP A 48 3.03 -2.64 -45.84
N ILE A 49 3.16 -3.52 -46.83
CA ILE A 49 2.03 -4.19 -47.49
C ILE A 49 1.57 -5.38 -46.65
N ARG A 50 0.26 -5.53 -46.46
CA ARG A 50 -0.40 -6.64 -45.76
C ARG A 50 -1.54 -7.22 -46.59
N THR A 51 -1.77 -8.52 -46.48
CA THR A 51 -2.97 -9.19 -47.01
C THR A 51 -4.12 -9.06 -46.02
N LEU A 52 -5.32 -8.77 -46.54
CA LEU A 52 -6.57 -8.93 -45.80
C LEU A 52 -7.07 -10.36 -45.99
N GLU A 53 -7.38 -11.03 -44.87
CA GLU A 53 -7.78 -12.45 -44.84
C GLU A 53 -9.21 -12.70 -45.35
N ASP A 54 -10.01 -11.65 -45.51
CA ASP A 54 -11.43 -11.75 -45.86
C ASP A 54 -11.63 -11.59 -47.38
N ASN A 55 -11.36 -12.67 -48.13
CA ASN A 55 -11.73 -12.75 -49.55
C ASN A 55 -12.78 -13.84 -49.74
N ALA A 56 -13.99 -13.44 -50.17
CA ALA A 56 -15.08 -14.35 -50.51
C ALA A 56 -14.77 -15.20 -51.77
N ASP A 57 -13.79 -14.77 -52.57
CA ASP A 57 -13.30 -15.43 -53.78
C ASP A 57 -11.90 -16.02 -53.55
N LYS A 58 -11.70 -17.29 -53.89
CA LYS A 58 -10.41 -17.99 -53.71
C LYS A 58 -9.38 -17.63 -54.80
N GLN A 59 -9.78 -16.88 -55.82
CA GLN A 59 -8.94 -16.55 -56.97
C GLN A 59 -8.26 -15.18 -56.88
N SER A 60 -8.65 -14.33 -55.93
CA SER A 60 -8.07 -13.00 -55.71
C SER A 60 -7.75 -12.76 -54.24
N PHE A 61 -6.80 -11.86 -53.99
CA PHE A 61 -6.48 -11.40 -52.65
C PHE A 61 -6.39 -9.88 -52.60
N THR A 62 -6.75 -9.34 -51.45
CA THR A 62 -6.75 -7.90 -51.21
C THR A 62 -5.54 -7.49 -50.39
N LEU A 63 -4.73 -6.60 -50.95
CA LEU A 63 -3.60 -5.96 -50.28
C LEU A 63 -4.01 -4.60 -49.71
N ARG A 64 -3.40 -4.23 -48.58
CA ARG A 64 -3.52 -2.92 -47.94
C ARG A 64 -2.16 -2.42 -47.49
N LEU A 65 -2.07 -1.11 -47.32
CA LEU A 65 -0.92 -0.46 -46.70
C LEU A 65 -1.15 -0.26 -45.19
N ILE A 66 -0.10 -0.31 -44.37
CA ILE A 66 -0.24 -0.04 -42.92
C ILE A 66 -0.50 1.46 -42.64
N THR A 67 0.11 2.32 -43.44
CA THR A 67 0.02 3.78 -43.30
C THR A 67 -1.33 4.30 -43.78
N ASP A 68 -1.84 3.75 -44.88
CA ASP A 68 -3.16 4.05 -45.44
C ASP A 68 -4.13 2.86 -45.27
N PRO A 69 -5.00 2.89 -44.25
CA PRO A 69 -5.92 1.79 -43.97
C PRO A 69 -7.15 1.79 -44.88
N LEU A 70 -7.33 2.76 -45.79
CA LEU A 70 -8.51 2.86 -46.65
C LEU A 70 -8.23 2.33 -48.06
N ALA A 71 -7.05 2.58 -48.60
CA ALA A 71 -6.67 2.07 -49.92
C ALA A 71 -6.65 0.53 -49.97
N ARG A 72 -7.15 -0.04 -51.07
CA ARG A 72 -7.16 -1.48 -51.32
C ARG A 72 -6.61 -1.76 -52.70
N LEU A 73 -5.79 -2.79 -52.81
CA LEU A 73 -5.31 -3.30 -54.09
C LEU A 73 -5.75 -4.76 -54.21
N LEU A 74 -6.74 -5.00 -55.06
CA LEU A 74 -7.20 -6.35 -55.40
C LEU A 74 -6.25 -6.91 -56.45
N VAL A 75 -5.70 -8.11 -56.22
CA VAL A 75 -4.76 -8.77 -57.13
C VAL A 75 -5.16 -10.23 -57.32
N THR A 76 -5.18 -10.69 -58.57
CA THR A 76 -5.41 -12.10 -58.91
C THR A 76 -4.13 -12.93 -59.02
N ASP A 77 -2.98 -12.29 -59.30
CA ASP A 77 -1.71 -12.98 -59.43
C ASP A 77 -1.09 -13.35 -58.07
N GLN A 78 -1.20 -14.62 -57.69
CA GLN A 78 -0.65 -15.15 -56.45
C GLN A 78 0.88 -15.12 -56.37
N MET A 79 1.60 -15.04 -57.50
CA MET A 79 3.06 -14.98 -57.48
C MET A 79 3.58 -13.73 -56.77
N LEU A 80 2.79 -12.64 -56.79
CA LEU A 80 3.13 -11.39 -56.10
C LEU A 80 3.35 -11.59 -54.60
N LEU A 81 2.61 -12.50 -53.94
CA LEU A 81 2.76 -12.77 -52.51
C LEU A 81 4.16 -13.25 -52.13
N GLY A 82 4.83 -13.99 -53.02
CA GLY A 82 6.21 -14.46 -52.81
C GLY A 82 7.25 -13.34 -52.73
N TYR A 83 6.92 -12.14 -53.24
CA TYR A 83 7.79 -10.97 -53.25
C TYR A 83 7.44 -9.96 -52.15
N LEU A 84 6.38 -10.21 -51.36
CA LEU A 84 5.92 -9.34 -50.29
C LEU A 84 6.36 -9.89 -48.92
N PRO A 85 7.48 -9.39 -48.33
CA PRO A 85 8.15 -10.03 -47.20
C PRO A 85 7.30 -10.09 -45.92
N ASN A 86 6.35 -9.18 -45.77
CA ASN A 86 5.53 -9.04 -44.57
C ASN A 86 4.02 -9.25 -44.84
N ALA A 87 3.63 -9.72 -46.03
CA ALA A 87 2.23 -9.81 -46.45
C ALA A 87 1.31 -10.44 -45.40
N THR A 88 1.73 -11.54 -44.78
CA THR A 88 0.95 -12.32 -43.80
C THR A 88 1.19 -11.90 -42.34
N ARG A 89 2.10 -10.95 -42.07
CA ARG A 89 2.41 -10.54 -40.69
C ARG A 89 1.33 -9.60 -40.15
N ARG A 90 0.97 -9.71 -38.87
CA ARG A 90 0.08 -8.71 -38.24
C ARG A 90 0.69 -7.31 -38.31
N SER A 91 -0.14 -6.28 -38.56
CA SER A 91 0.30 -4.89 -38.49
C SER A 91 0.73 -4.56 -37.05
N PRO A 92 1.85 -3.85 -36.85
CA PRO A 92 2.22 -3.37 -35.52
C PRO A 92 1.11 -2.44 -35.01
N PRO A 93 0.66 -2.59 -33.75
CA PRO A 93 -0.40 -1.76 -33.19
C PRO A 93 0.05 -0.29 -33.17
N LYS A 94 -0.74 0.60 -33.78
CA LYS A 94 -0.50 2.04 -33.77
C LYS A 94 -0.66 2.59 -32.35
N GLY A 95 0.23 3.50 -31.95
CA GLY A 95 0.07 4.26 -30.70
C GLY A 95 0.56 3.58 -29.41
N ARG A 96 1.31 2.47 -29.46
CA ARG A 96 1.89 1.82 -28.27
C ARG A 96 2.64 2.77 -27.34
N GLY A 97 3.42 3.70 -27.88
CA GLY A 97 4.14 4.70 -27.08
C GLY A 97 3.21 5.66 -26.33
N LYS A 98 2.11 6.09 -26.96
CA LYS A 98 1.10 6.94 -26.31
C LYS A 98 0.34 6.15 -25.24
N LEU A 99 -0.04 4.90 -25.53
CA LEU A 99 -0.69 4.03 -24.56
C LEU A 99 0.22 3.76 -23.35
N ALA A 100 1.51 3.49 -23.57
CA ALA A 100 2.49 3.32 -22.50
C ALA A 100 2.65 4.61 -21.66
N LEU A 101 2.68 5.77 -22.31
CA LEU A 101 2.75 7.07 -21.62
C LEU A 101 1.51 7.30 -20.74
N TRP A 102 0.30 7.04 -21.26
CA TRP A 102 -0.93 7.16 -20.48
C TRP A 102 -0.97 6.15 -19.33
N ALA A 103 -0.53 4.92 -19.55
CA ALA A 103 -0.46 3.91 -18.49
C ALA A 103 0.53 4.33 -17.38
N ALA A 104 1.72 4.81 -17.77
CA ALA A 104 2.70 5.33 -16.82
C ALA A 104 2.17 6.55 -16.07
N GLY A 105 1.48 7.47 -16.76
CA GLY A 105 0.84 8.63 -16.15
C GLY A 105 -0.25 8.24 -15.15
N ALA A 106 -1.06 7.23 -15.46
CA ALA A 106 -2.09 6.72 -14.54
C ALA A 106 -1.46 6.11 -13.28
N VAL A 107 -0.43 5.28 -13.42
CA VAL A 107 0.30 4.70 -12.27
C VAL A 107 0.93 5.80 -11.41
N ALA A 108 1.59 6.79 -12.04
CA ALA A 108 2.18 7.91 -11.34
C ALA A 108 1.13 8.75 -10.59
N ALA A 109 -0.05 8.95 -11.18
CA ALA A 109 -1.15 9.67 -10.55
C ALA A 109 -1.70 8.93 -9.33
N VAL A 110 -1.85 7.61 -9.39
CA VAL A 110 -2.29 6.80 -8.24
C VAL A 110 -1.24 6.82 -7.14
N ALA A 111 0.04 6.63 -7.50
CA ALA A 111 1.14 6.72 -6.54
C ALA A 111 1.15 8.08 -5.84
N LEU A 112 1.05 9.18 -6.58
CA LEU A 112 0.97 10.54 -6.02
C LEU A 112 -0.22 10.71 -5.06
N GLN A 113 -1.38 10.16 -5.40
CA GLN A 113 -2.55 10.27 -4.53
C GLN A 113 -2.34 9.52 -3.22
N VAL A 114 -1.86 8.27 -3.27
CA VAL A 114 -1.68 7.42 -2.09
C VAL A 114 -0.52 7.90 -1.21
N THR A 115 0.61 8.33 -1.81
CA THR A 115 1.83 8.66 -1.04
C THR A 115 1.95 10.13 -0.66
N VAL A 116 1.23 11.04 -1.33
CA VAL A 116 1.32 12.48 -1.06
C VAL A 116 -0.03 13.08 -0.69
N LEU A 117 -1.05 12.92 -1.54
CA LEU A 117 -2.32 13.61 -1.34
C LEU A 117 -3.07 13.09 -0.11
N VAL A 118 -3.18 11.77 0.04
CA VAL A 118 -3.88 11.13 1.16
C VAL A 118 -3.21 11.46 2.50
N PRO A 119 -1.89 11.31 2.69
CA PRO A 119 -1.19 11.75 3.90
C PRO A 119 -1.47 13.20 4.27
N LEU A 120 -1.35 14.10 3.29
CA LEU A 120 -1.54 15.52 3.48
C LEU A 120 -2.99 15.90 3.82
N LEU A 121 -3.98 15.19 3.28
CA LEU A 121 -5.39 15.37 3.65
C LEU A 121 -5.67 14.81 5.05
N ALA A 122 -5.18 13.61 5.36
CA ALA A 122 -5.36 12.97 6.65
C ALA A 122 -4.80 13.82 7.80
N ASP A 123 -3.63 14.43 7.63
CA ASP A 123 -3.03 15.31 8.64
C ASP A 123 -3.87 16.54 8.95
N ARG A 124 -4.54 17.08 7.92
CA ARG A 124 -5.43 18.22 8.11
C ARG A 124 -6.76 17.80 8.71
N LEU A 125 -7.34 16.71 8.21
CA LEU A 125 -8.64 16.22 8.65
C LEU A 125 -8.62 15.75 10.10
N ALA A 126 -7.54 15.10 10.55
CA ALA A 126 -7.41 14.63 11.92
C ALA A 126 -7.70 15.75 12.93
N VAL A 127 -7.16 16.95 12.71
CA VAL A 127 -7.35 18.11 13.62
C VAL A 127 -8.81 18.58 13.67
N PHE A 128 -9.59 18.37 12.60
CA PHE A 128 -10.99 18.79 12.52
C PHE A 128 -11.98 17.78 13.09
N ILE A 129 -11.57 16.53 13.33
CA ILE A 129 -12.45 15.51 13.91
C ILE A 129 -12.71 15.88 15.38
N PRO A 130 -13.98 16.04 15.82
CA PRO A 130 -14.30 16.27 17.22
C PRO A 130 -13.92 15.07 18.10
N PRO A 131 -13.59 15.27 19.40
CA PRO A 131 -13.20 14.18 20.30
C PRO A 131 -14.18 13.00 20.31
N ASP A 132 -15.49 13.25 20.36
CA ASP A 132 -16.52 12.19 20.36
C ASP A 132 -16.49 11.35 19.07
N GLY A 133 -16.28 12.01 17.93
CA GLY A 133 -16.19 11.33 16.63
C GLY A 133 -14.90 10.51 16.49
N GLU A 134 -13.81 11.01 17.05
CA GLU A 134 -12.54 10.30 17.12
C GLU A 134 -12.64 9.07 18.04
N ARG A 135 -13.34 9.20 19.16
CA ARG A 135 -13.61 8.09 20.08
C ARG A 135 -14.46 7.01 19.44
N ALA A 136 -15.53 7.38 18.75
CA ALA A 136 -16.36 6.42 18.00
C ALA A 136 -15.55 5.69 16.91
N LEU A 137 -14.63 6.39 16.24
CA LEU A 137 -13.69 5.76 15.30
C LEU A 137 -12.75 4.76 16.02
N GLY A 138 -12.26 5.12 17.20
CA GLY A 138 -11.46 4.23 18.05
C GLY A 138 -12.18 2.95 18.42
N GLU A 139 -13.39 3.07 18.93
CA GLU A 139 -14.24 1.93 19.34
C GLU A 139 -14.51 0.98 18.16
N ALA A 140 -14.88 1.54 17.00
CA ALA A 140 -15.08 0.74 15.79
C ALA A 140 -13.80 0.03 15.33
N THR A 141 -12.67 0.71 15.43
CA THR A 141 -11.36 0.14 15.06
C THR A 141 -10.94 -0.96 16.02
N PHE A 142 -11.17 -0.78 17.31
CA PHE A 142 -10.88 -1.75 18.36
C PHE A 142 -11.66 -3.05 18.16
N GLU A 143 -12.98 -2.95 17.94
CA GLU A 143 -13.81 -4.13 17.63
C GLU A 143 -13.37 -4.82 16.34
N GLN A 144 -13.06 -4.07 15.29
CA GLN A 144 -12.58 -4.65 14.04
C GLN A 144 -11.27 -5.43 14.21
N ILE A 145 -10.33 -4.94 15.02
CA ILE A 145 -9.08 -5.64 15.31
C ILE A 145 -9.36 -6.95 16.06
N ARG A 146 -10.24 -6.90 17.07
CA ARG A 146 -10.62 -8.10 17.82
C ARG A 146 -11.30 -9.14 16.94
N ASP A 147 -12.21 -8.73 16.07
CA ASP A 147 -12.87 -9.64 15.12
C ASP A 147 -11.87 -10.27 14.14
N ALA A 148 -10.92 -9.48 13.65
CA ALA A 148 -9.91 -9.92 12.69
C ALA A 148 -8.87 -10.89 13.28
N LEU A 149 -8.52 -10.72 14.56
CA LEU A 149 -7.55 -11.58 15.26
C LEU A 149 -8.19 -12.75 16.01
N GLY A 150 -9.51 -12.89 16.00
CA GLY A 150 -10.18 -14.00 16.69
C GLY A 150 -9.83 -15.37 16.09
N ASP A 151 -9.27 -16.27 16.90
CA ASP A 151 -8.72 -17.58 16.51
C ASP A 151 -9.65 -18.48 15.67
N THR A 152 -10.96 -18.34 15.83
CA THR A 152 -11.96 -19.21 15.19
C THR A 152 -12.83 -18.49 14.17
N GLY A 153 -12.71 -17.15 14.05
CA GLY A 153 -13.64 -16.31 13.29
C GLY A 153 -15.09 -16.33 13.80
N LEU A 154 -15.36 -16.99 14.94
CA LEU A 154 -16.69 -17.12 15.56
C LEU A 154 -16.88 -16.19 16.75
N ALA A 155 -15.78 -15.71 17.34
CA ALA A 155 -15.79 -14.78 18.45
C ALA A 155 -14.62 -13.78 18.30
N PRO A 156 -14.81 -12.52 18.71
CA PRO A 156 -13.72 -11.56 18.78
C PRO A 156 -12.65 -12.03 19.76
N LEU A 157 -11.41 -11.61 19.53
CA LEU A 157 -10.30 -11.79 20.47
C LEU A 157 -10.70 -11.29 21.86
N ALA A 158 -10.36 -12.09 22.88
CA ALA A 158 -10.74 -11.84 24.26
C ALA A 158 -10.00 -10.62 24.82
N ILE A 159 -10.72 -9.85 25.65
CA ILE A 159 -10.13 -8.80 26.48
C ILE A 159 -9.80 -9.45 27.83
N CYS A 160 -8.60 -9.20 28.33
CA CYS A 160 -8.19 -9.69 29.64
C CYS A 160 -8.77 -8.80 30.74
N GLU A 161 -9.64 -9.37 31.58
CA GLU A 161 -10.47 -8.62 32.54
C GLU A 161 -10.29 -9.05 34.00
N ASN A 162 -9.22 -9.79 34.34
CA ASN A 162 -8.98 -10.19 35.72
C ASN A 162 -8.95 -8.95 36.65
N PRO A 163 -9.78 -8.87 37.71
CA PRO A 163 -9.94 -7.66 38.53
C PRO A 163 -8.64 -7.18 39.20
N ALA A 164 -7.74 -8.10 39.56
CA ALA A 164 -6.48 -7.74 40.18
C ALA A 164 -5.51 -7.15 39.14
N GLY A 165 -5.40 -7.79 37.97
CA GLY A 165 -4.56 -7.31 36.87
C GLY A 165 -5.04 -5.99 36.27
N THR A 166 -6.34 -5.84 36.05
CA THR A 166 -6.94 -4.57 35.57
C THR A 166 -6.71 -3.43 36.56
N LYS A 167 -6.74 -3.69 37.87
CA LYS A 167 -6.37 -2.71 38.90
C LYS A 167 -4.90 -2.32 38.81
N ALA A 168 -4.00 -3.28 38.63
CA ALA A 168 -2.57 -3.03 38.47
C ALA A 168 -2.28 -2.19 37.20
N LEU A 169 -2.92 -2.55 36.07
CA LEU A 169 -2.84 -1.77 34.84
C LEU A 169 -3.35 -0.35 35.04
N ALA A 170 -4.51 -0.18 35.71
CA ALA A 170 -5.06 1.14 36.01
C ALA A 170 -4.13 1.98 36.90
N GLN A 171 -3.35 1.38 37.80
CA GLN A 171 -2.34 2.09 38.58
C GLN A 171 -1.21 2.65 37.70
N ILE A 172 -0.67 1.82 36.79
CA ILE A 172 0.32 2.27 35.79
C ILE A 172 -0.27 3.41 34.95
N THR A 173 -1.47 3.19 34.39
CA THR A 173 -2.14 4.19 33.54
C THR A 173 -2.38 5.51 34.30
N ALA A 174 -2.83 5.46 35.55
CA ALA A 174 -3.08 6.65 36.34
C ALA A 174 -1.79 7.43 36.66
N ALA A 175 -0.68 6.72 36.94
CA ALA A 175 0.62 7.35 37.17
C ALA A 175 1.15 8.05 35.91
N LEU A 176 1.01 7.42 34.74
CA LEU A 176 1.47 7.97 33.46
C LEU A 176 0.53 9.04 32.88
N ASN A 177 -0.76 9.00 33.21
CA ASN A 177 -1.77 9.94 32.72
C ASN A 177 -2.07 11.08 33.73
N ALA A 178 -1.09 11.45 34.56
CA ALA A 178 -1.22 12.51 35.56
C ALA A 178 -0.57 13.82 35.11
N GLY A 179 -1.21 14.96 35.38
CA GLY A 179 -0.67 16.30 35.13
C GLY A 179 -1.05 16.91 33.79
N ASP A 180 -0.57 18.12 33.51
CA ASP A 180 -0.96 18.92 32.34
C ASP A 180 -0.67 18.21 31.02
N GLY A 181 -1.60 18.28 30.06
CA GLY A 181 -1.48 17.65 28.74
C GLY A 181 -1.77 16.15 28.71
N ALA A 182 -2.29 15.57 29.80
CA ALA A 182 -2.81 14.21 29.82
C ALA A 182 -4.06 14.12 28.93
N PRO A 183 -4.20 13.09 28.06
CA PRO A 183 -5.40 12.90 27.27
C PRO A 183 -6.61 12.60 28.17
N GLU A 184 -7.71 13.29 27.91
CA GLU A 184 -9.02 12.96 28.49
C GLU A 184 -9.57 11.68 27.87
N GLY A 185 -10.19 10.82 28.67
CA GLY A 185 -10.85 9.60 28.17
C GLY A 185 -9.91 8.46 27.75
N LEU A 186 -8.64 8.49 28.15
CA LEU A 186 -7.68 7.41 27.91
C LEU A 186 -8.26 6.06 28.37
N SER A 187 -8.27 5.08 27.47
CA SER A 187 -8.80 3.73 27.65
C SER A 187 -7.70 2.73 27.29
N VAL A 188 -7.20 1.99 28.27
CA VAL A 188 -6.14 0.99 28.07
C VAL A 188 -6.74 -0.40 28.22
N ALA A 189 -6.54 -1.26 27.24
CA ALA A 189 -7.05 -2.63 27.23
C ALA A 189 -5.92 -3.62 26.93
N VAL A 190 -6.03 -4.82 27.51
CA VAL A 190 -5.14 -5.95 27.19
C VAL A 190 -5.92 -6.97 26.38
N LEU A 191 -5.40 -7.35 25.21
CA LEU A 191 -5.96 -8.43 24.41
C LEU A 191 -5.14 -9.71 24.57
N ASP A 192 -5.83 -10.84 24.67
CA ASP A 192 -5.24 -12.16 24.86
C ASP A 192 -4.60 -12.66 23.55
N HIS A 193 -3.38 -12.19 23.27
CA HIS A 193 -2.61 -12.55 22.08
C HIS A 193 -1.12 -12.61 22.40
N ASP A 194 -0.43 -13.60 21.84
CA ASP A 194 0.99 -13.89 22.11
C ASP A 194 1.98 -12.90 21.47
N MET A 195 1.50 -11.92 20.71
CA MET A 195 2.38 -10.99 20.01
C MET A 195 2.96 -10.00 21.02
N ILE A 196 4.26 -9.71 20.92
CA ILE A 196 4.94 -8.73 21.77
C ILE A 196 4.69 -7.35 21.15
N ASN A 197 3.48 -6.82 21.36
CA ASN A 197 3.08 -5.53 20.82
C ASN A 197 2.20 -4.70 21.75
N ALA A 198 2.26 -3.38 21.56
CA ALA A 198 1.27 -2.42 22.01
C ALA A 198 1.15 -1.31 20.97
N PHE A 199 -0.05 -0.77 20.81
CA PHE A 199 -0.31 0.29 19.84
C PHE A 199 -1.46 1.18 20.30
N ALA A 200 -1.37 2.46 19.95
CA ALA A 200 -2.43 3.43 20.12
C ALA A 200 -3.47 3.38 18.98
N LEU A 201 -4.72 3.66 19.32
CA LEU A 201 -5.86 3.77 18.42
C LEU A 201 -6.51 5.17 18.54
N PRO A 202 -7.28 5.61 17.52
CA PRO A 202 -7.97 6.90 17.55
C PRO A 202 -8.80 7.08 18.82
N GLY A 203 -8.87 8.29 19.35
CA GLY A 203 -9.87 8.64 20.38
C GLY A 203 -9.53 8.19 21.80
N GLY A 204 -8.24 8.00 22.08
CA GLY A 204 -7.76 7.74 23.44
C GLY A 204 -7.61 6.27 23.78
N PHE A 205 -7.53 5.37 22.80
CA PHE A 205 -7.38 3.95 23.07
C PHE A 205 -5.91 3.54 22.97
N VAL A 206 -5.45 2.73 23.92
CA VAL A 206 -4.17 2.02 23.84
C VAL A 206 -4.45 0.54 24.06
N VAL A 207 -3.92 -0.29 23.15
CA VAL A 207 -4.04 -1.74 23.20
C VAL A 207 -2.69 -2.32 23.53
N ILE A 208 -2.63 -3.20 24.52
CA ILE A 208 -1.45 -4.00 24.86
C ILE A 208 -1.80 -5.46 24.58
N PHE A 209 -0.90 -6.20 23.94
CA PHE A 209 -1.07 -7.65 23.84
C PHE A 209 -0.49 -8.35 25.06
N LYS A 210 -1.13 -9.44 25.50
CA LYS A 210 -0.66 -10.29 26.60
C LYS A 210 0.80 -10.70 26.43
N GLY A 211 1.22 -11.00 25.20
CA GLY A 211 2.61 -11.34 24.87
C GLY A 211 3.62 -10.29 25.32
N LEU A 212 3.28 -8.99 25.28
CA LEU A 212 4.15 -7.92 25.80
C LEU A 212 4.35 -8.05 27.32
N ILE A 213 3.28 -8.32 28.05
CA ILE A 213 3.30 -8.45 29.52
C ILE A 213 4.04 -9.73 29.93
N ASP A 214 3.79 -10.84 29.22
CA ASP A 214 4.43 -12.14 29.49
C ASP A 214 5.96 -12.09 29.31
N HIS A 215 6.42 -11.29 28.35
CA HIS A 215 7.85 -11.16 28.04
C HIS A 215 8.51 -9.98 28.74
N ALA A 216 7.78 -9.13 29.46
CA ALA A 216 8.35 -8.10 30.31
C ALA A 216 8.89 -8.73 31.61
N GLU A 217 10.07 -8.31 32.06
CA GLU A 217 10.67 -8.77 33.32
C GLU A 217 10.26 -7.90 34.50
N THR A 218 9.89 -6.64 34.24
CA THR A 218 9.50 -5.67 35.26
C THR A 218 8.26 -4.89 34.83
N PRO A 219 7.46 -4.37 35.78
CA PRO A 219 6.33 -3.51 35.46
C PRO A 219 6.76 -2.20 34.78
N ASP A 220 8.02 -1.77 34.98
CA ASP A 220 8.58 -0.58 34.37
C ASP A 220 8.76 -0.74 32.85
N GLU A 221 9.11 -1.94 32.36
CA GLU A 221 9.20 -2.23 30.93
C GLU A 221 7.83 -2.03 30.23
N VAL A 222 6.75 -2.50 30.85
CA VAL A 222 5.38 -2.27 30.37
C VAL A 222 5.02 -0.78 30.44
N ALA A 223 5.42 -0.09 31.52
CA ALA A 223 5.15 1.32 31.70
C ALA A 223 5.84 2.20 30.65
N VAL A 224 7.08 1.88 30.25
CA VAL A 224 7.78 2.67 29.22
C VAL A 224 7.10 2.53 27.86
N VAL A 225 6.70 1.32 27.48
CA VAL A 225 5.93 1.11 26.23
C VAL A 225 4.59 1.86 26.29
N LEU A 226 3.85 1.75 27.40
CA LEU A 226 2.59 2.47 27.56
C LEU A 226 2.77 3.98 27.52
N ALA A 227 3.81 4.53 28.15
CA ALA A 227 4.08 5.97 28.15
C ALA A 227 4.32 6.51 26.73
N HIS A 228 5.01 5.73 25.89
CA HIS A 228 5.22 6.04 24.49
C HIS A 228 3.90 6.03 23.70
N GLU A 229 3.06 4.99 23.86
CA GLU A 229 1.76 4.92 23.19
C GLU A 229 0.81 6.06 23.59
N ILE A 230 0.83 6.49 24.86
CA ILE A 230 0.08 7.68 25.31
C ILE A 230 0.57 8.93 24.56
N GLY A 231 1.87 9.04 24.26
CA GLY A 231 2.43 10.12 23.45
C GLY A 231 1.83 10.18 22.04
N HIS A 232 1.61 9.03 21.40
CA HIS A 232 0.91 8.95 20.11
C HIS A 232 -0.56 9.33 20.21
N VAL A 233 -1.25 8.93 21.29
CA VAL A 233 -2.63 9.35 21.56
C VAL A 233 -2.72 10.88 21.65
N VAL A 234 -1.84 11.51 22.44
CA VAL A 234 -1.79 12.98 22.61
C VAL A 234 -1.57 13.70 21.29
N SER A 235 -0.68 13.16 20.46
CA SER A 235 -0.38 13.72 19.14
C SER A 235 -1.46 13.42 18.10
N ARG A 236 -2.43 12.55 18.41
CA ARG A 236 -3.47 12.00 17.51
C ARG A 236 -2.87 11.33 16.28
N ASP A 237 -1.71 10.70 16.44
CA ASP A 237 -1.02 9.97 15.37
C ASP A 237 -1.85 8.76 14.87
N PRO A 238 -2.51 7.97 15.73
CA PRO A 238 -3.37 6.88 15.29
C PRO A 238 -4.53 7.35 14.39
N THR A 239 -5.09 8.52 14.68
CA THR A 239 -6.18 9.10 13.88
C THR A 239 -5.70 9.52 12.51
N ARG A 240 -4.53 10.15 12.41
CA ARG A 240 -3.91 10.45 11.12
C ARG A 240 -3.65 9.16 10.34
N HIS A 241 -3.10 8.15 11.00
CA HIS A 241 -2.80 6.88 10.38
C HIS A 241 -4.04 6.12 9.91
N ALA A 242 -5.10 6.07 10.71
CA ALA A 242 -6.38 5.46 10.35
C ALA A 242 -6.99 6.15 9.12
N LEU A 243 -7.00 7.49 9.09
CA LEU A 243 -7.48 8.26 7.94
C LEU A 243 -6.64 8.01 6.68
N ARG A 244 -5.31 7.94 6.82
CA ARG A 244 -4.40 7.61 5.71
C ARG A 244 -4.67 6.22 5.15
N SER A 245 -4.81 5.24 6.03
CA SER A 245 -5.06 3.85 5.67
C SER A 245 -6.42 3.69 4.99
N ALA A 246 -7.47 4.25 5.57
CA ALA A 246 -8.81 4.25 4.98
C ALA A 246 -8.86 4.97 3.63
N GLY A 247 -8.22 6.14 3.51
CA GLY A 247 -8.14 6.88 2.25
C GLY A 247 -7.39 6.12 1.15
N SER A 248 -6.28 5.46 1.51
CA SER A 248 -5.50 4.63 0.58
C SER A 248 -6.28 3.41 0.10
N ILE A 249 -6.94 2.70 1.03
CA ILE A 249 -7.81 1.56 0.70
C ILE A 249 -8.98 2.01 -0.17
N GLY A 250 -9.59 3.17 0.13
CA GLY A 250 -10.67 3.74 -0.67
C GLY A 250 -10.25 4.00 -2.12
N ILE A 251 -9.07 4.58 -2.35
CA ILE A 251 -8.53 4.80 -3.71
C ILE A 251 -8.30 3.47 -4.41
N LEU A 252 -7.70 2.48 -3.74
CA LEU A 252 -7.44 1.16 -4.33
C LEU A 252 -8.75 0.44 -4.68
N GLY A 253 -9.77 0.54 -3.82
CA GLY A 253 -11.11 -0.01 -4.07
C GLY A 253 -11.79 0.60 -5.29
N LEU A 254 -11.63 1.92 -5.53
CA LEU A 254 -12.15 2.56 -6.74
C LEU A 254 -11.48 2.07 -8.03
N LEU A 255 -10.22 1.64 -7.97
CA LEU A 255 -9.45 1.22 -9.15
C LEU A 255 -9.63 -0.25 -9.50
N PHE A 256 -9.61 -1.10 -8.48
CA PHE A 256 -9.61 -2.55 -8.65
C PHE A 256 -11.00 -3.18 -8.45
N GLY A 257 -12.01 -2.35 -8.16
CA GLY A 257 -13.33 -2.82 -7.77
C GLY A 257 -13.33 -3.31 -6.33
N ASP A 258 -14.37 -4.04 -5.97
CA ASP A 258 -14.62 -4.42 -4.59
C ASP A 258 -13.51 -5.33 -4.05
N PHE A 259 -12.56 -4.71 -3.37
CA PHE A 259 -11.71 -5.36 -2.39
C PHE A 259 -12.54 -5.84 -1.17
N ALA A 260 -13.87 -5.61 -1.12
CA ALA A 260 -14.73 -6.09 -0.05
C ALA A 260 -14.94 -7.60 -0.09
N GLY A 261 -14.01 -8.27 0.58
CA GLY A 261 -14.34 -9.33 1.51
C GLY A 261 -13.51 -9.11 2.77
N GLY A 262 -13.34 -10.16 3.57
CA GLY A 262 -12.46 -10.13 4.74
C GLY A 262 -11.02 -9.66 4.43
N ALA A 263 -10.55 -9.76 3.19
CA ALA A 263 -9.18 -9.37 2.81
C ALA A 263 -8.87 -7.87 3.00
N ALA A 264 -9.79 -6.97 2.67
CA ALA A 264 -9.58 -5.53 2.91
C ALA A 264 -9.62 -5.19 4.40
N VAL A 265 -10.49 -5.86 5.16
CA VAL A 265 -10.60 -5.73 6.61
C VAL A 265 -9.31 -6.20 7.28
N LEU A 266 -8.82 -7.39 6.91
CA LEU A 266 -7.53 -7.92 7.40
C LEU A 266 -6.37 -7.02 7.03
N PHE A 267 -6.33 -6.50 5.81
CA PHE A 267 -5.27 -5.57 5.38
C PHE A 267 -5.30 -4.25 6.17
N LEU A 268 -6.49 -3.70 6.44
CA LEU A 268 -6.64 -2.51 7.27
C LEU A 268 -6.22 -2.79 8.72
N THR A 269 -6.67 -3.91 9.29
CA THR A 269 -6.29 -4.35 10.64
C THR A 269 -4.79 -4.48 10.76
N GLU A 270 -4.14 -5.18 9.83
CA GLU A 270 -2.69 -5.33 9.81
C GLU A 270 -2.01 -3.97 9.79
N ARG A 271 -2.44 -3.06 8.90
CA ARG A 271 -1.88 -1.70 8.81
C ARG A 271 -2.02 -0.90 10.09
N LEU A 272 -3.07 -1.12 10.88
CA LEU A 272 -3.31 -0.42 12.14
C LEU A 272 -2.45 -1.00 13.27
N ILE A 273 -2.25 -2.32 13.32
CA ILE A 273 -1.40 -3.00 14.30
C ILE A 273 0.08 -2.71 14.02
N SER A 274 0.50 -2.75 12.75
CA SER A 274 1.87 -2.45 12.30
C SER A 274 2.02 -0.98 11.85
N ALA A 275 1.34 -0.07 12.55
CA ALA A 275 1.39 1.37 12.25
C ALA A 275 2.82 1.91 12.37
N THR A 276 3.35 2.48 11.29
CA THR A 276 4.65 3.17 11.30
C THR A 276 4.44 4.67 11.26
N TYR A 277 5.03 5.38 12.22
CA TYR A 277 4.96 6.83 12.27
C TYR A 277 6.22 7.50 11.71
N SER A 278 6.10 8.82 11.47
CA SER A 278 7.24 9.62 11.04
C SER A 278 8.24 9.79 12.18
N GLN A 279 9.53 9.97 11.87
CA GLN A 279 10.57 10.22 12.88
C GLN A 279 10.22 11.36 13.86
N GLN A 280 9.55 12.42 13.38
CA GLN A 280 9.11 13.51 14.24
C GLN A 280 8.01 13.08 15.23
N ALA A 281 7.09 12.22 14.79
CA ALA A 281 6.04 11.67 15.65
C ALA A 281 6.64 10.76 16.73
N GLU A 282 7.57 9.88 16.36
CA GLU A 282 8.34 9.05 17.29
C GLU A 282 9.07 9.91 18.33
N THR A 283 9.77 10.97 17.87
CA THR A 283 10.50 11.90 18.75
C THR A 283 9.56 12.60 19.73
N ASN A 284 8.37 13.01 19.28
CA ASN A 284 7.38 13.66 20.14
C ASN A 284 6.78 12.69 21.16
N ALA A 285 6.49 11.45 20.74
CA ALA A 285 5.96 10.41 21.61
C ALA A 285 6.99 10.01 22.68
N ASP A 286 8.26 9.85 22.30
CA ASP A 286 9.37 9.59 23.23
C ASP A 286 9.55 10.75 24.22
N ALA A 287 9.59 11.99 23.75
CA ALA A 287 9.74 13.16 24.61
C ALA A 287 8.58 13.28 25.63
N PHE A 288 7.35 13.02 25.19
CA PHE A 288 6.20 12.97 26.08
C PHE A 288 6.32 11.82 27.08
N GLY A 289 6.65 10.62 26.61
CA GLY A 289 6.77 9.42 27.43
C GLY A 289 7.81 9.58 28.52
N TYR A 290 9.01 10.09 28.19
CA TYR A 290 10.08 10.33 29.16
C TYR A 290 9.65 11.31 30.26
N ALA A 291 8.95 12.38 29.90
CA ALA A 291 8.43 13.32 30.88
C ALA A 291 7.40 12.69 31.83
N ARG A 292 6.54 11.77 31.33
CA ARG A 292 5.58 11.04 32.18
C ARG A 292 6.25 10.01 33.07
N LEU A 293 7.25 9.29 32.56
CA LEU A 293 8.02 8.33 33.33
C LEU A 293 8.79 9.03 34.45
N GLU A 294 9.42 10.16 34.16
CA GLU A 294 10.11 10.97 35.16
C GLU A 294 9.15 11.48 36.24
N ALA A 295 7.95 11.94 35.86
CA ALA A 295 6.91 12.36 36.80
C ALA A 295 6.41 11.18 37.67
N ALA A 296 6.34 9.98 37.11
CA ALA A 296 5.99 8.74 37.81
C ALA A 296 7.16 8.12 38.61
N ASN A 297 8.35 8.73 38.59
CA ASN A 297 9.58 8.19 39.20
C ASN A 297 10.01 6.82 38.66
N VAL A 298 9.79 6.60 37.35
CA VAL A 298 10.18 5.41 36.59
C VAL A 298 11.31 5.76 35.63
N SER A 299 12.30 4.87 35.51
CA SER A 299 13.45 5.10 34.63
C SER A 299 13.06 4.91 33.15
N PRO A 300 13.32 5.89 32.27
CA PRO A 300 13.14 5.70 30.83
C PRO A 300 14.03 4.61 30.23
N ALA A 301 15.14 4.25 30.88
CA ALA A 301 16.12 3.31 30.37
C ALA A 301 15.60 1.86 30.25
N ALA A 302 14.47 1.52 30.87
CA ALA A 302 13.91 0.15 30.85
C ALA A 302 13.56 -0.34 29.44
N LEU A 303 13.23 0.56 28.50
CA LEU A 303 12.99 0.20 27.08
C LEU A 303 14.21 -0.45 26.42
N GLY A 304 15.39 0.09 26.70
CA GLY A 304 16.65 -0.43 26.17
C GLY A 304 16.94 -1.84 26.67
N THR A 305 16.70 -2.08 27.95
CA THR A 305 16.88 -3.39 28.58
C THR A 305 15.95 -4.43 27.98
N MET A 306 14.65 -4.11 27.87
CA MET A 306 13.66 -5.02 27.27
C MET A 306 14.01 -5.36 25.82
N PHE A 307 14.33 -4.35 25.00
CA PHE A 307 14.63 -4.58 23.60
C PHE A 307 15.90 -5.41 23.39
N GLU A 308 16.99 -5.06 24.06
CA GLU A 308 18.25 -5.79 23.90
C GLU A 308 18.06 -7.27 24.27
N ARG A 309 17.33 -7.56 25.35
CA ARG A 309 16.98 -8.93 25.75
C ARG A 309 16.14 -9.64 24.69
N LEU A 310 15.06 -9.04 24.24
CA LEU A 310 14.17 -9.65 23.25
C LEU A 310 14.83 -9.86 21.89
N ARG A 311 15.71 -8.95 21.48
CA ARG A 311 16.54 -9.11 20.28
C ARG A 311 17.45 -10.32 20.41
N ASP A 312 18.10 -10.48 21.56
CA ASP A 312 19.03 -11.57 21.79
C ASP A 312 18.31 -12.93 21.89
N GLU A 313 17.06 -12.96 22.38
CA GLU A 313 16.22 -14.16 22.48
C GLU A 313 15.57 -14.56 21.13
N HIS A 314 15.06 -13.61 20.37
CA HIS A 314 14.19 -13.88 19.21
C HIS A 314 14.79 -13.48 17.85
N GLY A 315 15.82 -12.65 17.82
CA GLY A 315 16.42 -12.07 16.61
C GLY A 315 15.64 -10.87 16.06
N GLU A 316 16.34 -9.97 15.37
CA GLU A 316 15.80 -8.68 14.89
C GLU A 316 14.66 -8.79 13.86
N GLY A 317 14.49 -9.94 13.21
CA GLY A 317 13.49 -10.16 12.15
C GLY A 317 12.27 -10.98 12.56
N ASN A 318 12.07 -11.23 13.86
CA ASN A 318 10.98 -12.07 14.33
C ASN A 318 9.64 -11.32 14.31
N GLU A 319 8.64 -11.87 13.61
CA GLU A 319 7.28 -11.31 13.52
C GLU A 319 6.58 -11.20 14.89
N LEU A 320 7.01 -11.96 15.91
CA LEU A 320 6.50 -11.84 17.28
C LEU A 320 6.85 -10.48 17.92
N LEU A 321 7.90 -9.79 17.46
CA LEU A 321 8.35 -8.49 17.97
C LEU A 321 7.59 -7.31 17.33
N GLY A 322 6.26 -7.41 17.27
CA GLY A 322 5.39 -6.46 16.58
C GLY A 322 5.67 -4.98 16.91
N HIS A 323 5.83 -4.63 18.19
CA HIS A 323 6.11 -3.25 18.61
C HIS A 323 7.46 -2.74 18.08
N PHE A 324 8.48 -3.57 18.11
CA PHE A 324 9.82 -3.15 17.67
C PHE A 324 9.93 -3.06 16.15
N LEU A 325 9.08 -3.80 15.42
CA LEU A 325 8.97 -3.73 13.96
C LEU A 325 8.17 -2.49 13.50
N SER A 326 7.15 -2.07 14.26
CA SER A 326 6.30 -0.93 13.87
C SER A 326 6.99 0.43 14.08
N HIS A 327 7.94 0.52 15.03
CA HIS A 327 8.68 1.74 15.36
C HIS A 327 10.18 1.67 14.97
N PRO A 328 10.55 1.96 13.71
CA PRO A 328 11.94 1.90 13.24
C PRO A 328 12.83 2.95 13.93
N SER A 329 14.17 2.78 13.84
CA SER A 329 15.21 3.59 14.53
C SER A 329 15.42 3.33 16.02
N LEU A 330 15.02 2.14 16.49
CA LEU A 330 15.03 1.79 17.89
C LEU A 330 16.40 1.91 18.59
N SER A 331 17.51 1.67 17.89
CA SER A 331 18.85 1.88 18.47
C SER A 331 19.08 3.32 18.94
N ASP A 332 18.68 4.30 18.13
CA ASP A 332 18.78 5.73 18.49
C ASP A 332 17.83 6.06 19.65
N ARG A 333 16.63 5.46 19.64
CA ARG A 333 15.63 5.65 20.70
C ARG A 333 16.11 5.10 22.04
N ILE A 334 16.79 3.95 22.05
CA ILE A 334 17.37 3.36 23.26
C ILE A 334 18.47 4.24 23.83
N GLU A 335 19.34 4.78 22.98
CA GLU A 335 20.36 5.71 23.41
C GLU A 335 19.76 7.00 23.99
N ASN A 336 18.70 7.51 23.35
CA ASN A 336 17.95 8.66 23.86
C ASN A 336 17.26 8.36 25.20
N ALA A 337 16.68 7.16 25.36
CA ALA A 337 16.03 6.73 26.60
C ALA A 337 17.04 6.62 27.75
N ARG A 338 18.22 6.06 27.48
CA ARG A 338 19.34 6.00 28.45
C ARG A 338 19.81 7.40 28.82
N SER A 339 19.97 8.28 27.83
CA SER A 339 20.39 9.66 28.04
C SER A 339 19.35 10.51 28.80
N ALA A 340 18.07 10.17 28.68
CA ALA A 340 16.98 10.84 29.40
C ALA A 340 16.86 10.40 30.86
N ALA A 341 17.44 9.26 31.24
CA ALA A 341 17.44 8.79 32.62
C ALA A 341 18.40 9.62 33.49
N ASP A 342 17.86 10.30 34.50
CA ASP A 342 18.67 10.94 35.55
C ASP A 342 19.35 9.89 36.44
N GLU A 343 20.66 9.73 36.27
CA GLU A 343 21.49 8.79 37.06
C GLU A 343 21.56 9.14 38.56
N THR A 344 21.19 10.37 38.95
CA THR A 344 21.20 10.81 40.35
C THR A 344 19.91 10.46 41.09
N ARG A 345 18.89 10.01 40.36
CA ARG A 345 17.55 9.73 40.89
C ARG A 345 17.41 8.26 41.28
N ASN A 346 16.84 8.03 42.46
CA ASN A 346 16.43 6.69 42.88
C ASN A 346 15.05 6.37 42.31
N TYR A 347 15.04 5.71 41.15
CA TYR A 347 13.82 5.16 40.58
C TYR A 347 13.27 4.03 41.45
N ALA A 348 11.95 3.87 41.43
CA ALA A 348 11.26 2.79 42.11
C ALA A 348 10.32 2.10 41.12
N PRO A 349 10.13 0.76 41.23
CA PRO A 349 9.18 0.06 40.40
C PRO A 349 7.79 0.69 40.49
N ILE A 350 7.14 0.88 39.35
CA ILE A 350 5.82 1.50 39.26
C ILE A 350 4.72 0.66 39.95
N LEU A 351 4.95 -0.65 40.07
CA LEU A 351 4.14 -1.58 40.85
C LEU A 351 5.02 -2.32 41.86
N ASP A 352 4.43 -2.68 43.00
CA ASP A 352 5.04 -3.64 43.92
C ASP A 352 4.94 -5.07 43.37
N ASP A 353 5.62 -6.02 44.04
CA ASP A 353 5.65 -7.43 43.61
C ASP A 353 4.26 -8.06 43.48
N ALA A 354 3.30 -7.63 44.32
CA ALA A 354 1.94 -8.13 44.29
C ALA A 354 1.16 -7.57 43.08
N GLY A 355 1.30 -6.26 42.82
CA GLY A 355 0.74 -5.60 41.65
C GLY A 355 1.33 -6.15 40.34
N TRP A 356 2.65 -6.41 40.32
CA TRP A 356 3.30 -7.00 39.15
C TRP A 356 2.76 -8.41 38.84
N LYS A 357 2.69 -9.29 39.85
CA LYS A 357 2.08 -10.63 39.69
C LYS A 357 0.62 -10.55 39.24
N ALA A 358 -0.14 -9.61 39.79
CA ALA A 358 -1.53 -9.41 39.40
C ALA A 358 -1.65 -9.01 37.92
N LEU A 359 -0.77 -8.13 37.44
CA LEU A 359 -0.71 -7.73 36.03
C LEU A 359 -0.34 -8.91 35.11
N GLN A 360 0.61 -9.76 35.51
CA GLN A 360 0.97 -10.96 34.76
C GLN A 360 -0.21 -11.94 34.64
N SER A 361 -1.05 -12.03 35.67
CA SER A 361 -2.29 -12.84 35.68
C SER A 361 -3.52 -12.11 35.09
N ILE A 362 -3.35 -11.04 34.30
CA ILE A 362 -4.50 -10.24 33.85
C ILE A 362 -5.48 -11.02 32.96
N CYS A 363 -4.99 -12.05 32.27
CA CYS A 363 -5.76 -12.91 31.38
C CYS A 363 -6.16 -14.26 32.02
N ASP A 364 -5.83 -14.48 33.30
CA ASP A 364 -6.15 -15.72 34.04
C ASP A 364 -7.57 -15.74 34.61
#